data_AF-A0A9D6BPX2-F1
#
_entry.id   AF-A0A9D6BPX2-F1
#
_cell.length_a   1.000
_cell.length_b   1.000
_cell.length_c   1.000
_cell.angle_alpha   90.00
_cell.angle_beta   90.00
_cell.angle_gamma   90.00
#
_symmetry.space_group_name_H-M   'P 1'
#
loop_
_entity.id
_entity.type
_entity.pdbx_description
1 polymer ?
#
loop_
_entity_poly.entity_id
_entity_poly.type
_entity_poly.pdbx_seq_one_letter_code
_entity_poly.pdbx_strand_id
1 'polypeptide(L)'
;MLIVINSSYETRLSDRYDRKQWAVVLKLFQELHLHGGRPCKHSRRSMLDAIFYITRTGCQWRLLPHDSPWDSVYENFRRWEKVGFLKKLHDTLRLMLTRFEHL
;
A
#
# COMPACT_ATOMS: atom_id res chain seq x y z
N MET A 1 4.96 29.95 -3.85
CA MET A 1 5.26 29.44 -2.50
C MET A 1 3.95 29.02 -1.84
N LEU A 2 3.50 27.80 -2.09
CA LEU A 2 2.36 27.19 -1.41
C LEU A 2 2.86 25.88 -0.83
N ILE A 3 3.29 25.93 0.42
CA ILE A 3 3.46 24.74 1.24
C ILE A 3 2.05 24.41 1.71
N VAL A 4 1.29 23.67 0.89
CA VAL A 4 0.03 23.07 1.32
C VAL A 4 0.40 21.99 2.33
N ILE A 5 0.12 22.30 3.59
CA ILE A 5 0.27 21.40 4.70
C ILE A 5 -0.65 20.20 4.45
N ASN A 6 -0.05 18.99 4.45
CA ASN A 6 -0.68 17.66 4.42
C ASN A 6 -2.09 17.62 5.04
N SER A 7 -3.13 17.81 4.24
CA SER A 7 -4.52 17.66 4.67
C SER A 7 -4.96 16.21 4.40
N SER A 8 -4.55 15.28 5.27
CA SER A 8 -5.03 13.88 5.31
C SER A 8 -5.21 13.17 3.95
N TYR A 9 -4.14 12.70 3.29
CA TYR A 9 -4.19 11.75 2.15
C TYR A 9 -5.39 11.97 1.18
N GLU A 10 -5.46 13.16 0.56
CA GLU A 10 -6.59 13.81 -0.19
C GLU A 10 -7.50 12.99 -1.12
N THR A 11 -7.28 11.69 -1.27
CA THR A 11 -8.27 10.69 -1.64
C THR A 11 -7.58 9.39 -1.26
N ARG A 12 -7.99 8.76 -0.15
CA ARG A 12 -7.47 7.47 0.33
C ARG A 12 -7.12 6.61 -0.89
N LEU A 13 -5.86 6.24 -1.13
CA LEU A 13 -5.50 5.43 -2.31
C LEU A 13 -6.31 4.12 -2.31
N SER A 14 -6.55 3.58 -1.12
CA SER A 14 -7.67 2.77 -0.69
C SER A 14 -8.95 2.91 -1.53
N ASP A 15 -9.50 4.12 -1.64
CA ASP A 15 -10.76 4.42 -2.33
C ASP A 15 -10.70 4.09 -3.82
N ARG A 16 -9.50 4.16 -4.43
CA ARG A 16 -9.28 3.72 -5.82
C ARG A 16 -9.28 2.21 -5.98
N TYR A 17 -8.99 1.45 -4.92
CA TYR A 17 -9.17 0.00 -4.95
C TYR A 17 -10.63 -0.33 -4.69
N ASP A 18 -11.35 -0.68 -5.76
CA ASP A 18 -12.70 -1.25 -5.65
C ASP A 18 -12.69 -2.43 -4.66
N ARG A 19 -13.82 -2.68 -3.99
CA ARG A 19 -13.96 -3.79 -3.02
C ARG A 19 -13.43 -5.11 -3.57
N LYS A 20 -13.60 -5.36 -4.88
CA LYS A 20 -13.10 -6.56 -5.57
C LYS A 20 -11.58 -6.60 -5.65
N GLN A 21 -10.92 -5.49 -5.96
CA GLN A 21 -9.46 -5.43 -6.03
C GLN A 21 -8.84 -5.62 -4.64
N TRP A 22 -9.46 -5.04 -3.61
CA TRP A 22 -9.01 -5.24 -2.23
C TRP A 22 -9.15 -6.69 -1.75
N ALA A 23 -10.18 -7.42 -2.20
CA ALA A 23 -10.31 -8.84 -1.91
C ALA A 23 -9.12 -9.65 -2.45
N VAL A 24 -8.60 -9.28 -3.63
CA VAL A 24 -7.41 -9.92 -4.20
C VAL A 24 -6.15 -9.58 -3.41
N VAL A 25 -6.00 -8.33 -2.95
CA VAL A 25 -4.92 -7.95 -2.03
C VAL A 25 -4.95 -8.78 -0.76
N LEU A 26 -6.13 -8.97 -0.16
CA LEU A 26 -6.30 -9.80 1.04
C LEU A 26 -5.93 -11.27 0.78
N LYS A 27 -6.29 -11.81 -0.39
CA LYS A 27 -5.89 -13.16 -0.80
C LYS A 27 -4.37 -13.29 -0.90
N LEU A 28 -3.68 -12.32 -1.48
CA LEU A 28 -2.21 -12.31 -1.54
C LEU A 28 -1.57 -12.25 -0.14
N PHE A 29 -2.16 -11.51 0.80
CA PHE A 29 -1.72 -11.51 2.20
C PHE A 29 -1.91 -12.88 2.88
N GLN A 30 -2.94 -13.63 2.49
CA GLN A 30 -3.15 -15.01 2.95
C GLN A 30 -2.13 -15.95 2.33
N GLU A 31 -1.97 -15.94 1.01
CA GLU A 31 -1.02 -16.82 0.31
C GLU A 31 0.43 -16.66 0.77
N LEU A 32 0.84 -15.44 1.12
CA LEU A 32 2.19 -15.15 1.59
C LEU A 32 2.37 -15.26 3.10
N HIS A 33 1.37 -15.77 3.84
CA HIS A 33 1.43 -15.93 5.29
C HIS A 33 1.78 -14.64 6.06
N LEU A 34 1.36 -13.49 5.51
CA LEU A 34 1.64 -12.16 6.06
C LEU A 34 0.64 -11.73 7.15
N HIS A 35 -0.18 -12.67 7.63
CA HIS A 35 -1.20 -12.47 8.66
C HIS A 35 -0.68 -12.71 10.10
N GLY A 36 0.58 -13.12 10.26
CA GLY A 36 1.22 -13.31 11.56
C GLY A 36 2.07 -12.11 12.02
N GLY A 37 1.89 -11.69 13.28
CA GLY A 37 2.72 -10.67 13.94
C GLY A 37 1.96 -9.91 15.04
N ARG A 38 2.66 -8.97 15.72
CA ARG A 38 2.02 -8.04 16.67
C ARG A 38 0.92 -7.28 15.92
N PRO A 39 -0.30 -7.14 16.48
CA PRO A 39 -1.35 -6.37 15.85
C PRO A 39 -0.83 -4.96 15.61
N CYS A 40 -0.62 -4.63 14.34
CA CYS A 40 -0.17 -3.30 13.98
C CYS A 40 -1.31 -2.34 14.32
N LYS A 41 -0.97 -1.25 15.03
CA LYS A 41 -1.92 -0.18 15.39
C LYS A 41 -2.61 0.42 14.15
N HIS A 42 -1.98 0.29 12.99
CA HIS A 42 -2.49 0.72 11.69
C HIS A 42 -2.96 -0.47 10.87
N SER A 43 -4.07 -0.29 10.15
CA SER A 43 -4.59 -1.31 9.23
C SER A 43 -3.59 -1.58 8.10
N ARG A 44 -3.57 -2.82 7.58
CA ARG A 44 -2.75 -3.20 6.41
C ARG A 44 -3.00 -2.29 5.20
N ARG A 45 -4.23 -1.79 5.08
CA ARG A 45 -4.65 -0.82 4.07
C ARG A 45 -3.94 0.52 4.22
N SER A 46 -3.91 1.06 5.45
CA SER A 46 -3.18 2.29 5.76
C SER A 46 -1.69 2.18 5.46
N MET A 47 -1.09 1.02 5.73
CA MET A 47 0.33 0.78 5.43
C MET A 47 0.61 0.73 3.93
N LEU A 48 -0.24 0.04 3.16
CA LEU A 48 -0.13 0.03 1.70
C LEU A 48 -0.34 1.42 1.11
N ASP A 49 -1.31 2.17 1.62
CA ASP A 49 -1.55 3.56 1.20
C ASP A 49 -0.31 4.43 1.45
N ALA A 50 0.35 4.30 2.60
CA ALA A 50 1.59 5.01 2.92
C ALA A 50 2.75 4.63 1.97
N ILE A 51 2.93 3.34 1.69
CA ILE A 51 3.96 2.86 0.75
C ILE A 51 3.68 3.38 -0.66
N PHE A 52 2.44 3.28 -1.15
CA PHE A 52 2.07 3.78 -2.47
C PHE A 52 2.21 5.30 -2.59
N TYR A 53 1.93 6.02 -1.50
CA TYR A 53 2.18 7.45 -1.45
C TYR A 53 3.66 7.74 -1.71
N ILE A 54 4.57 7.11 -0.96
CA ILE A 54 6.02 7.28 -1.13
C ILE A 54 6.47 6.90 -2.55
N THR A 55 6.05 5.75 -3.06
CA THR A 55 6.45 5.30 -4.41
C THR A 55 5.97 6.26 -5.50
N ARG A 56 4.81 6.90 -5.33
CA ARG A 56 4.25 7.84 -6.30
C ARG A 56 4.87 9.23 -6.21
N THR A 57 5.13 9.72 -5.00
CA THR A 57 5.64 11.09 -4.79
C THR A 57 7.16 11.16 -4.80
N GLY A 58 7.85 10.04 -4.55
CA GLY A 58 9.29 10.00 -4.34
C GLY A 58 9.73 10.63 -3.02
N CYS A 59 8.79 10.96 -2.12
CA CYS A 59 9.11 11.58 -0.84
C CYS A 59 9.94 10.64 0.05
N GLN A 60 10.83 11.21 0.85
CA GLN A 60 11.57 10.44 1.85
C GLN A 60 10.61 9.85 2.90
N TRP A 61 10.92 8.66 3.41
CA TRP A 61 10.13 7.99 4.45
C TRP A 61 9.85 8.86 5.68
N ARG A 62 10.81 9.70 6.07
CA ARG A 62 10.67 10.63 7.21
C ARG A 62 9.72 11.81 6.97
N LEU A 63 9.36 12.06 5.72
CA LEU A 63 8.41 13.10 5.33
C LEU A 63 6.97 12.58 5.25
N LEU A 64 6.73 11.32 5.63
CA LEU A 64 5.36 10.82 5.81
C LEU A 64 4.62 11.71 6.81
N PRO A 65 3.37 12.11 6.52
CA PRO A 65 2.53 12.80 7.48
C PRO A 65 2.38 11.98 8.78
N HIS A 66 2.29 12.68 9.90
CA HIS A 66 2.39 12.15 11.27
C HIS A 66 1.32 11.07 11.61
N ASP A 67 0.28 10.92 10.78
CA ASP A 67 -0.75 9.89 10.91
C ASP A 67 -0.26 8.44 10.69
N SER A 68 0.95 8.25 10.15
CA SER A 68 1.53 6.92 9.99
C SER A 68 2.99 6.88 10.47
N PRO A 69 3.34 6.03 11.45
CA PRO A 69 4.71 5.90 11.94
C PRO A 69 5.59 5.35 10.83
N TRP A 70 6.46 6.20 10.28
CA TRP A 70 7.34 5.87 9.15
C TRP A 70 8.17 4.60 9.38
N ASP A 71 8.59 4.39 10.63
CA ASP A 71 9.40 3.24 11.04
C ASP A 71 8.64 1.92 10.84
N SER A 72 7.42 1.83 11.36
CA SER A 72 6.56 0.65 11.17
C SER A 72 6.17 0.44 9.71
N VAL A 73 5.96 1.52 8.94
CA VAL A 73 5.67 1.41 7.50
C VAL A 73 6.88 0.83 6.77
N TYR A 74 8.09 1.29 7.08
CA TYR A 74 9.32 0.80 6.50
C TYR A 74 9.63 -0.65 6.88
N GLU A 75 9.44 -1.04 8.14
CA GLU A 75 9.59 -2.43 8.58
C GLU A 75 8.65 -3.38 7.82
N ASN A 76 7.38 -2.99 7.66
CA ASN A 76 6.41 -3.77 6.90
C ASN A 76 6.79 -3.81 5.42
N PHE A 77 7.21 -2.68 4.83
CA PHE A 77 7.72 -2.63 3.46
C PHE A 77 8.85 -3.63 3.25
N ARG A 78 9.87 -3.63 4.12
CA ARG A 78 11.01 -4.54 4.06
C ARG A 78 10.59 -6.00 4.19
N ARG A 79 9.66 -6.29 5.10
CA ARG A 79 9.09 -7.64 5.25
C ARG A 79 8.36 -8.10 3.99
N TRP A 80 7.57 -7.21 3.37
CA TRP A 80 6.80 -7.49 2.16
C TRP A 80 7.67 -7.61 0.91
N GLU A 81 8.71 -6.79 0.81
CA GLU A 81 9.74 -6.88 -0.23
C GLU A 81 10.46 -8.22 -0.16
N LYS A 82 10.87 -8.67 1.03
CA LYS A 82 11.55 -9.95 1.24
C LYS A 82 10.73 -11.15 0.77
N VAL A 83 9.40 -11.11 0.92
CA VAL A 83 8.51 -12.19 0.45
C VAL A 83 8.00 -11.97 -0.98
N GLY A 84 8.40 -10.89 -1.65
CA GLY A 84 7.99 -10.57 -3.01
C GLY A 84 6.53 -10.12 -3.15
N PHE A 85 5.88 -9.67 -2.07
CA PHE A 85 4.47 -9.28 -2.07
C PHE A 85 4.20 -8.13 -3.04
N LEU A 86 5.02 -7.07 -3.00
CA LEU A 86 4.81 -5.88 -3.84
C LEU A 86 4.92 -6.20 -5.33
N LYS A 87 5.85 -7.10 -5.70
CA LYS A 87 6.01 -7.58 -7.06
C LYS A 87 4.77 -8.36 -7.51
N LYS A 88 4.32 -9.34 -6.72
CA LYS A 88 3.10 -10.12 -7.00
C LYS A 88 1.87 -9.25 -7.11
N LEU A 89 1.75 -8.24 -6.24
CA LEU A 89 0.64 -7.29 -6.27
C LEU A 89 0.63 -6.49 -7.57
N HIS A 90 1.79 -5.93 -7.94
CA HIS A 90 1.94 -5.17 -9.19
C HIS A 90 1.63 -6.02 -10.43
N ASP A 91 2.17 -7.25 -10.50
CA ASP A 91 1.91 -8.17 -11.61
C ASP A 91 0.43 -8.54 -11.70
N THR A 92 -0.22 -8.81 -10.56
CA THR A 92 -1.65 -9.16 -10.50
C THR A 92 -2.53 -8.01 -10.99
N LEU A 93 -2.25 -6.78 -10.56
CA LEU A 93 -2.99 -5.59 -10.99
C LEU A 93 -2.78 -5.31 -12.48
N ARG A 94 -1.55 -5.49 -12.98
CA ARG A 94 -1.23 -5.34 -14.41
C ARG A 94 -1.99 -6.34 -15.28
N LEU A 95 -2.09 -7.60 -14.84
CA LEU A 95 -2.87 -8.64 -15.52
C LEU A 95 -4.37 -8.32 -15.53
N MET A 96 -4.90 -7.75 -14.43
CA MET A 96 -6.30 -7.30 -14.40
C MET A 96 -6.56 -6.18 -15.41
N LEU A 97 -5.70 -5.17 -15.47
CA LEU A 97 -5.87 -4.05 -16.40
C LEU A 97 -5.76 -4.50 -17.86
N THR A 98 -4.80 -5.37 -18.18
CA THR A 98 -4.64 -5.92 -19.54
C THR A 98 -5.89 -6.69 -20.00
N ARG A 99 -6.56 -7.37 -19.06
CA ARG A 99 -7.80 -8.13 -19.35
C ARG A 99 -9.03 -7.23 -19.56
N PHE A 100 -9.00 -5.98 -19.10
CA PHE A 100 -10.09 -5.02 -19.29
C PHE A 100 -10.01 -4.27 -20.62
N GLU A 101 -8.83 -4.11 -21.23
CA GLU A 101 -8.69 -3.42 -22.52
C GLU A 101 -9.08 -4.28 -23.75
N HIS A 102 -9.29 -5.58 -23.56
CA HIS A 102 -9.67 -6.51 -24.62
C HIS A 102 -11.18 -6.86 -24.66
N LEU A 103 -12.02 -6.03 -24.04
CA LEU A 103 -13.49 -6.12 -24.07
C LEU A 103 -14.07 -4.77 -24.51
#